data_AF-A0A522YW89-F1
#
_entry.id   AF-A0A522YW89-F1
#
_cell.length_a   1.000
_cell.length_b   1.000
_cell.length_c   1.000
_cell.angle_alpha   90.00
_cell.angle_beta   90.00
_cell.angle_gamma   90.00
#
_symmetry.space_group_name_H-M   'P 1'
#
loop_
_entity.id
_entity.type
_entity.pdbx_description
1 polymer ?
#
loop_
_entity_poly.entity_id
_entity_poly.type
_entity_poly.pdbx_seq_one_letter_code
_entity_poly.pdbx_strand_id
1 'polypeptide(L)'
;MERKFNQTPGDTNIAILGYLTKVGTWMNLRQITTGTPGSDLNRDRLRSILESFNKKGFVEIRESQNPKAKFEYRVTEKGKASFLKCVNFEPDVRYILGLRDFKDNSL
;
A
#
# COMPACT_ATOMS: atom_id res chain seq x y z
N MET A 1 4.02 -28.88 7.06
CA MET A 1 3.04 -27.94 7.65
C MET A 1 3.58 -26.55 7.39
N GLU A 2 3.13 -25.90 6.31
CA GLU A 2 3.59 -24.54 5.96
C GLU A 2 3.15 -23.58 7.05
N ARG A 3 4.11 -22.92 7.71
CA ARG A 3 3.83 -21.82 8.63
C ARG A 3 3.26 -20.69 7.77
N LYS A 4 1.96 -20.40 7.90
CA LYS A 4 1.41 -19.13 7.44
C LYS A 4 2.21 -18.04 8.17
N PHE A 5 3.05 -17.31 7.44
CA PHE A 5 3.73 -16.15 7.99
C PHE A 5 2.63 -15.18 8.45
N ASN A 6 2.50 -15.00 9.76
CA ASN A 6 1.66 -13.95 10.31
C ASN A 6 2.31 -12.62 9.92
N GLN A 7 1.80 -11.98 8.86
CA GLN A 7 2.25 -10.65 8.47
C GLN A 7 2.17 -9.72 9.68
N THR A 8 3.26 -9.02 9.95
CA THR A 8 3.27 -8.00 11.00
C THR A 8 2.40 -6.82 10.54
N PRO A 9 1.86 -6.01 11.47
CA PRO A 9 1.18 -4.77 11.10
C PRO A 9 2.01 -3.82 10.22
N GLY A 10 3.34 -3.91 10.30
CA GLY A 10 4.26 -3.17 9.44
C GLY A 10 4.21 -3.64 7.98
N ASP A 11 4.24 -4.95 7.75
CA ASP A 11 4.21 -5.55 6.41
C ASP A 11 2.93 -5.17 5.66
N THR A 12 1.79 -5.23 6.36
CA THR A 12 0.50 -4.83 5.79
C THR A 12 0.47 -3.34 5.40
N ASN A 13 1.03 -2.45 6.23
CA ASN A 13 1.08 -1.02 5.93
C ASN A 13 1.95 -0.74 4.69
N ILE A 14 3.10 -1.39 4.59
CA ILE A 14 4.01 -1.24 3.45
C ILE A 14 3.36 -1.79 2.18
N ALA A 15 2.68 -2.94 2.24
CA ALA A 15 1.95 -3.51 1.11
C ALA A 15 0.84 -2.58 0.59
N ILE A 16 0.05 -1.98 1.49
CA ILE A 16 -1.00 -1.01 1.11
C ILE A 16 -0.39 0.22 0.44
N LEU A 17 0.63 0.82 1.07
CA LEU A 17 1.25 2.02 0.52
C LEU A 17 1.93 1.72 -0.82
N GLY A 18 2.60 0.58 -0.95
CA GLY A 18 3.23 0.12 -2.18
C GLY A 18 2.22 -0.13 -3.30
N TYR A 19 1.07 -0.75 -3.00
CA TYR A 19 -0.01 -0.92 -3.98
C TYR A 19 -0.53 0.44 -4.48
N LEU A 20 -0.79 1.39 -3.57
CA LEU A 20 -1.24 2.73 -3.94
C LEU A 20 -0.16 3.49 -4.73
N THR A 21 1.12 3.32 -4.40
CA THR A 21 2.25 3.84 -5.19
C THR A 21 2.28 3.28 -6.60
N LYS A 22 2.07 1.97 -6.76
CA LYS A 22 2.04 1.29 -8.06
C LYS A 22 0.88 1.76 -8.93
N VAL A 23 -0.31 1.91 -8.37
CA VAL A 23 -1.52 2.29 -9.12
C VAL A 23 -1.55 3.79 -9.43
N GLY A 24 -1.26 4.64 -8.45
CA GLY A 24 -1.16 6.09 -8.60
C GLY A 24 -2.48 6.84 -8.88
N THR A 25 -3.60 6.13 -9.02
CA THR A 25 -4.93 6.70 -9.27
C THR A 25 -5.86 6.52 -8.07
N TRP A 26 -7.07 7.09 -8.15
CA TRP A 26 -8.08 7.00 -7.10
C TRP A 26 -8.69 5.60 -7.01
N MET A 27 -8.66 5.01 -5.82
CA MET A 27 -9.11 3.64 -5.58
C MET A 27 -10.07 3.59 -4.40
N ASN A 28 -11.13 2.78 -4.49
CA ASN A 28 -12.01 2.51 -3.35
C ASN A 28 -11.48 1.36 -2.49
N LEU A 29 -12.04 1.20 -1.28
CA LEU A 29 -11.62 0.17 -0.32
C LEU A 29 -11.60 -1.25 -0.93
N ARG A 30 -12.61 -1.62 -1.73
CA ARG A 30 -12.70 -2.96 -2.33
C ARG A 30 -11.53 -3.21 -3.28
N GLN A 31 -11.22 -2.23 -4.13
CA GLN A 31 -10.10 -2.35 -5.07
C GLN A 31 -8.76 -2.48 -4.33
N ILE A 32 -8.59 -1.72 -3.24
CA ILE A 32 -7.37 -1.80 -2.41
C ILE A 32 -7.26 -3.17 -1.74
N THR A 33 -8.34 -3.69 -1.13
CA THR A 33 -8.35 -5.03 -0.53
C THR A 33 -7.98 -6.12 -1.54
N THR A 34 -8.54 -6.07 -2.75
CA THR A 34 -8.20 -7.02 -3.82
C THR A 34 -6.75 -6.87 -4.29
N GLY A 35 -6.25 -5.63 -4.31
CA GLY A 35 -4.90 -5.29 -4.75
C GLY A 35 -3.78 -5.65 -3.76
N THR A 36 -4.13 -5.94 -2.50
CA THR A 36 -3.21 -6.34 -1.44
C THR A 36 -3.52 -7.75 -0.92
N PRO A 37 -3.44 -8.80 -1.75
CA PRO A 37 -3.75 -10.17 -1.34
C PRO A 37 -2.79 -10.68 -0.27
N GLY A 38 -3.27 -11.57 0.61
CA GLY A 38 -2.46 -12.18 1.68
C GLY A 38 -2.34 -11.35 2.95
N SER A 39 -2.90 -10.14 2.96
CA SER A 39 -3.02 -9.34 4.18
C SER A 39 -4.29 -9.70 4.95
N ASP A 40 -4.17 -9.94 6.25
CA ASP A 40 -5.31 -10.16 7.16
C ASP A 40 -6.03 -8.82 7.43
N LEU A 41 -6.65 -8.30 6.37
CA LEU A 41 -7.30 -7.00 6.32
C LEU A 41 -8.81 -7.18 6.24
N ASN A 42 -9.48 -6.89 7.35
CA ASN A 42 -10.88 -6.53 7.30
C ASN A 42 -11.05 -5.05 6.89
N ARG A 43 -12.28 -4.68 6.52
CA ARG A 43 -12.60 -3.35 6.01
C ARG A 43 -12.26 -2.22 6.99
N ASP A 44 -12.50 -2.44 8.29
CA ASP A 44 -12.31 -1.42 9.32
C ASP A 44 -10.82 -1.17 9.59
N ARG A 45 -10.02 -2.24 9.61
CA ARG A 45 -8.56 -2.17 9.73
C ARG A 45 -7.95 -1.42 8.55
N LEU A 46 -8.35 -1.75 7.32
CA LEU A 46 -7.89 -1.04 6.12
C LEU A 46 -8.24 0.45 6.19
N ARG A 47 -9.46 0.78 6.61
CA ARG A 47 -9.89 2.16 6.76
C ARG A 47 -9.05 2.93 7.78
N SER A 48 -8.79 2.33 8.94
CA SER A 48 -7.95 2.92 9.99
C SER A 48 -6.52 3.20 9.50
N ILE A 49 -5.94 2.28 8.72
CA ILE A 49 -4.62 2.46 8.11
C ILE A 49 -4.64 3.64 7.13
N LEU A 50 -5.63 3.71 6.24
CA LEU A 50 -5.76 4.78 5.26
C LEU A 50 -5.98 6.15 5.90
N GLU A 51 -6.77 6.22 6.98
CA GLU A 51 -6.94 7.43 7.79
C GLU A 51 -5.64 7.85 8.48
N SER A 52 -4.85 6.89 8.99
CA SER A 52 -3.51 7.16 9.54
C SER A 52 -2.56 7.71 8.48
N PHE A 53 -2.57 7.14 7.27
CA PHE A 53 -1.79 7.62 6.13
C PHE A 53 -2.21 9.02 5.70
N ASN A 54 -3.51 9.31 5.71
CA ASN A 54 -4.01 10.65 5.41
C ASN A 54 -3.55 11.68 6.45
N LYS A 55 -3.65 11.38 7.75
CA LYS A 55 -3.11 12.24 8.82
C LYS A 55 -1.61 12.52 8.67
N LYS A 56 -0.85 11.57 8.12
CA LYS A 56 0.58 11.72 7.83
C LYS A 56 0.89 12.41 6.48
N GLY A 57 -0.13 12.66 5.66
CA GLY A 57 -0.02 13.26 4.34
C GLY A 57 0.52 12.30 3.26
N PHE A 58 0.43 10.98 3.47
CA PHE A 58 0.86 9.97 2.50
C PHE A 58 -0.23 9.62 1.49
N VAL A 59 -1.50 9.82 1.87
CA VAL A 59 -2.68 9.49 1.08
C VAL A 59 -3.69 10.62 1.14
N GLU A 60 -4.31 10.96 0.02
CA GLU A 60 -5.48 11.82 -0.06
C GLU A 60 -6.75 10.99 0.01
N ILE A 61 -7.80 11.57 0.62
CA ILE A 61 -9.14 10.99 0.70
C ILE A 61 -10.12 11.97 0.06
N ARG A 62 -11.02 11.46 -0.79
CA ARG A 62 -12.14 12.24 -1.34
C ARG A 62 -13.43 11.44 -1.28
N GLU A 63 -14.56 12.13 -1.36
CA GLU A 63 -15.84 11.48 -1.64
C GLU A 63 -15.78 10.79 -3.01
N SER A 64 -16.30 9.56 -3.07
CA SER A 64 -16.26 8.80 -4.31
C SER A 64 -17.27 9.34 -5.31
N GLN A 65 -16.89 9.38 -6.58
CA GLN A 65 -17.81 9.62 -7.69
C GLN A 65 -18.65 8.37 -8.01
N ASN A 66 -18.27 7.21 -7.47
CA ASN A 66 -18.99 5.97 -7.66
C ASN A 66 -20.11 5.86 -6.60
N PRO A 67 -21.38 5.73 -7.01
CA PRO A 67 -22.51 5.64 -6.06
C PRO A 67 -22.46 4.41 -5.13
N LYS A 68 -21.60 3.42 -5.42
CA LYS A 68 -21.40 2.22 -4.59
C LYS A 68 -20.26 2.34 -3.58
N ALA A 69 -19.46 3.42 -3.63
CA ALA A 69 -18.37 3.68 -2.70
C ALA A 69 -18.60 5.01 -1.99
N LYS A 70 -18.21 5.09 -0.71
CA LYS A 70 -18.29 6.35 0.05
C LYS A 70 -17.06 7.23 -0.19
N PHE A 71 -15.89 6.61 -0.27
CA PHE A 71 -14.60 7.31 -0.35
C PHE A 71 -13.65 6.64 -1.33
N GLU A 72 -12.78 7.45 -1.90
CA GLU A 72 -11.64 7.04 -2.71
C GLU A 72 -10.34 7.57 -2.13
N TYR A 73 -9.26 6.83 -2.38
CA TYR A 73 -7.94 7.05 -1.82
C TYR A 73 -6.90 7.11 -2.94
N ARG A 74 -5.95 8.03 -2.84
CA ARG A 74 -4.82 8.14 -3.77
C ARG A 74 -3.54 8.48 -3.01
N VAL A 75 -2.42 7.88 -3.40
CA VAL A 75 -1.11 8.22 -2.82
C VAL A 75 -0.70 9.65 -3.20
N THR A 76 -0.07 10.37 -2.28
CA THR A 76 0.55 11.68 -2.56
C THR A 76 1.99 11.51 -3.02
N GLU A 77 2.60 12.57 -3.55
CA GLU A 77 4.05 12.57 -3.83
C GLU A 77 4.89 12.32 -2.57
N LYS A 78 4.48 12.87 -1.41
CA LYS A 78 5.10 12.58 -0.11
C LYS A 78 4.99 11.09 0.26
N GLY A 79 3.83 10.47 0.01
CA GLY A 79 3.60 9.05 0.22
C GLY A 79 4.51 8.19 -0.65
N LYS A 80 4.60 8.50 -1.96
CA LYS A 80 5.52 7.82 -2.89
C LYS A 80 6.97 7.94 -2.44
N ALA A 81 7.43 9.14 -2.11
CA ALA A 81 8.80 9.36 -1.65
C ALA A 81 9.10 8.62 -0.33
N SER A 82 8.14 8.55 0.59
CA SER A 82 8.29 7.83 1.86
C SER A 82 8.36 6.32 1.65
N PHE A 83 7.52 5.78 0.74
CA PHE A 83 7.59 4.38 0.34
C PHE A 83 8.94 4.03 -0.27
N LEU A 84 9.42 4.85 -1.21
CA LEU A 84 10.74 4.67 -1.84
C LEU A 84 11.86 4.65 -0.82
N LYS A 85 11.85 5.55 0.18
CA LYS A 85 12.83 5.52 1.27
C LYS A 85 12.78 4.21 2.06
N CYS A 86 11.59 3.68 2.34
CA CYS A 86 11.40 2.43 3.06
C CYS A 86 11.95 1.22 2.29
N VAL A 87 11.62 1.10 0.99
CA VAL A 87 12.10 -0.02 0.16
C VAL A 87 13.55 0.13 -0.31
N ASN A 88 14.13 1.33 -0.25
CA ASN A 88 15.55 1.54 -0.54
C ASN A 88 16.45 1.26 0.67
N PHE A 89 15.90 1.36 1.88
CA PHE A 89 16.64 1.10 3.12
C PHE A 89 16.92 -0.39 3.31
N GLU A 90 15.97 -1.26 2.94
CA GLU A 90 16.07 -2.71 3.17
C GLU A 90 15.83 -3.48 1.86
N PRO A 91 16.88 -4.05 1.23
CA PRO A 91 16.75 -4.87 0.03
C PRO A 91 15.78 -6.05 0.20
N ASP A 92 15.71 -6.63 1.40
CA ASP A 92 14.79 -7.75 1.68
C ASP A 92 13.32 -7.33 1.63
N VAL A 93 13.00 -6.08 1.97
CA VAL A 93 11.64 -5.52 1.84
C VAL A 93 11.23 -5.43 0.38
N ARG A 94 12.14 -5.07 -0.54
CA ARG A 94 11.83 -5.10 -1.99
C ARG A 94 11.51 -6.50 -2.48
N TYR A 95 12.28 -7.49 -2.01
CA TYR A 95 12.07 -8.89 -2.37
C TYR A 95 10.71 -9.39 -1.86
N ILE A 96 10.39 -9.15 -0.58
CA ILE A 96 9.12 -9.55 0.05
C ILE A 96 7.91 -8.93 -0.66
N LEU A 97 8.04 -7.69 -1.15
CA LEU A 97 6.96 -7.00 -1.87
C LEU A 97 6.84 -7.39 -3.35
N GLY A 98 7.69 -8.30 -3.85
CA GLY A 98 7.66 -8.71 -5.26
C GLY A 98 8.05 -7.58 -6.24
N LEU A 99 8.90 -6.64 -5.81
CA LEU A 99 9.31 -5.47 -6.60
C LEU A 99 10.61 -5.67 -7.42
N ARG A 100 11.02 -6.92 -7.70
CA ARG A 100 12.15 -7.22 -8.62
C ARG A 100 11.85 -6.68 -10.03
N ASP A 101 12.70 -5.95 -10.75
CA ASP A 101 14.08 -5.47 -10.57
C ASP A 101 14.18 -4.02 -11.12
N PHE A 102 14.75 -3.09 -10.35
CA PHE A 102 15.13 -1.75 -10.86
C PHE A 102 16.64 -1.56 -10.69
N LYS A 103 17.41 -2.45 -11.34
CA LYS A 103 18.76 -2.26 -11.90
C LYS A 103 19.43 -3.62 -12.11
N ASP A 104 19.26 -4.18 -13.30
CA ASP A 104 20.39 -4.71 -14.06
C ASP A 104 20.75 -3.63 -15.10
N ASN A 105 21.49 -2.61 -14.67
CA ASN A 105 22.39 -1.91 -15.60
C ASN A 105 23.79 -2.35 -15.18
N SER A 106 24.11 -3.57 -15.58
CA SER A 106 25.49 -4.04 -15.71
C SER A 106 26.29 -3.03 -16.54
N LEU A 107 27.40 -2.60 -15.94
CA LEU A 107 28.65 -2.05 -16.50
C LEU A 107 28.64 -1.59 -17.96
#